data_AF-A0A3R9PLD5-F1
#
_entry.id   AF-A0A3R9PLD5-F1
#
_cell.length_a   1.000
_cell.length_b   1.000
_cell.length_c   1.000
_cell.angle_alpha   90.00
_cell.angle_beta   90.00
_cell.angle_gamma   90.00
#
_symmetry.space_group_name_H-M   'P 1'
#
loop_
_entity.id
_entity.type
_entity.pdbx_description
1 polymer ?
#
loop_
_entity_poly.entity_id
_entity_poly.type
_entity_poly.pdbx_seq_one_letter_code
_entity_poly.pdbx_strand_id
1 'polypeptide(L)'
;MVSIYNGYGIKFFNRDCRKMGKKETLEKVILRANVAARGYKTANVLKGIGLTPDARDDDGTTSGLIRALEDKDFRNLHVTLQLHGIKSPKLTDFLKSKGAASVTELLPYKHIAPEPVTLETVREELFSRSYDAVCFTTQMQVHSLFQYAREQGFLQELSAVFEQQTVAVAVGKVTAEALYEEGVERFLTPENERMGAMIMELSKSYL
;
A
#
# COMPACT_ATOMS: atom_id res chain seq x y z
N MET A 1 20.71 -8.10 -9.20
CA MET A 1 19.68 -8.29 -8.15
C MET A 1 19.09 -6.93 -7.85
N VAL A 2 17.77 -6.78 -7.93
CA VAL A 2 17.08 -5.53 -7.58
C VAL A 2 16.31 -5.75 -6.28
N SER A 3 16.45 -4.85 -5.31
CA SER A 3 15.68 -4.92 -4.06
C SER A 3 14.77 -3.71 -3.94
N ILE A 4 13.48 -3.96 -3.80
CA ILE A 4 12.46 -2.93 -3.61
C ILE A 4 11.99 -2.98 -2.17
N TYR A 5 12.07 -1.84 -1.47
CA TYR A 5 11.72 -1.75 -0.06
C TYR A 5 10.54 -0.81 0.21
N ASN A 6 9.85 -1.05 1.32
CA ASN A 6 8.91 -0.10 1.91
C ASN A 6 9.28 0.22 3.37
N GLY A 7 8.69 1.31 3.88
CA GLY A 7 9.25 2.00 5.03
C GLY A 7 9.21 1.24 6.36
N TYR A 8 8.27 0.30 6.49
CA TYR A 8 8.15 -0.52 7.70
C TYR A 8 9.02 -1.76 7.64
N GLY A 9 9.12 -2.43 6.49
CA GLY A 9 9.82 -3.71 6.45
C GLY A 9 11.33 -3.59 6.47
N ILE A 10 11.93 -2.53 5.93
CA ILE A 10 13.39 -2.33 6.07
C ILE A 10 13.80 -2.11 7.54
N LYS A 11 12.94 -1.44 8.34
CA LYS A 11 13.17 -1.29 9.78
C LYS A 11 13.06 -2.62 10.52
N PHE A 12 12.07 -3.44 10.16
CA PHE A 12 11.89 -4.77 10.74
C PHE A 12 13.08 -5.68 10.41
N PHE A 13 13.51 -5.70 9.15
CA PHE A 13 14.65 -6.47 8.69
C PHE A 13 15.94 -6.03 9.40
N ASN A 14 16.20 -4.71 9.50
CA ASN A 14 17.34 -4.19 10.25
C ASN A 14 17.29 -4.56 11.74
N ARG A 15 16.11 -4.49 12.37
CA ARG A 15 15.93 -4.86 13.78
C ARG A 15 16.25 -6.34 14.01
N ASP A 16 15.74 -7.22 13.15
CA ASP A 16 15.89 -8.65 13.32
C ASP A 16 17.30 -9.12 12.94
N CYS A 17 17.88 -8.58 11.87
CA CYS A 17 19.29 -8.80 11.55
C CYS A 17 20.21 -8.28 12.65
N ARG A 18 19.88 -7.18 13.34
CA ARG A 18 20.63 -6.72 14.52
C ARG A 18 20.57 -7.73 15.65
N LYS A 19 19.39 -8.29 15.96
CA LYS A 19 19.24 -9.35 16.98
C LYS A 19 20.05 -10.61 16.64
N MET A 20 20.21 -10.90 15.35
CA MET A 20 20.97 -12.07 14.86
C MET A 20 22.46 -11.80 14.63
N GLY A 21 22.96 -10.57 14.88
CA GLY A 21 24.35 -10.20 14.57
C GLY A 21 24.67 -10.22 13.06
N LYS A 22 23.68 -9.99 12.20
CA LYS A 22 23.77 -10.01 10.73
C LYS A 22 23.53 -8.64 10.08
N LYS A 23 23.47 -7.58 10.88
CA LYS A 23 23.16 -6.23 10.40
C LYS A 23 24.17 -5.76 9.34
N GLU A 24 25.46 -5.90 9.60
CA GLU A 24 26.54 -5.46 8.70
C GLU A 24 26.54 -6.30 7.40
N THR A 25 26.21 -7.58 7.51
CA THR A 25 26.06 -8.46 6.34
C THR A 25 24.92 -8.00 5.44
N LEU A 26 23.77 -7.68 6.04
CA LEU A 26 22.62 -7.15 5.31
C LEU A 26 22.96 -5.83 4.62
N GLU A 27 23.54 -4.88 5.34
CA GLU A 27 23.90 -3.57 4.78
C GLU A 27 24.87 -3.72 3.60
N LYS A 28 25.87 -4.62 3.71
CA LYS A 28 26.78 -4.92 2.59
C LYS A 28 26.07 -5.51 1.36
N VAL A 29 25.03 -6.33 1.56
CA VAL A 29 24.23 -6.88 0.45
C VAL A 29 23.40 -5.77 -0.19
N ILE A 30 22.75 -4.93 0.62
CA ILE A 30 21.94 -3.79 0.15
C ILE A 30 22.78 -2.80 -0.65
N LEU A 31 23.98 -2.46 -0.16
CA LEU A 31 24.92 -1.53 -0.83
C LEU A 31 25.46 -2.04 -2.17
N ARG A 32 25.34 -3.34 -2.46
CA ARG A 32 25.80 -3.96 -3.71
C ARG A 32 24.65 -4.25 -4.69
N ALA A 33 23.41 -3.99 -4.29
CA ALA A 33 22.23 -4.21 -5.12
C ALA A 33 21.79 -2.91 -5.78
N ASN A 34 21.03 -3.03 -6.88
CA ASN A 34 20.24 -1.91 -7.37
C ASN A 34 19.01 -1.82 -6.48
N VAL A 35 18.73 -0.65 -5.91
CA VAL A 35 17.70 -0.47 -4.89
C VAL A 35 16.67 0.55 -5.32
N ALA A 36 15.41 0.13 -5.31
CA ALA A 36 14.28 1.04 -5.42
C ALA A 36 13.60 1.20 -4.06
N ALA A 37 13.12 2.40 -3.76
CA ALA A 37 12.50 2.71 -2.47
C ALA A 37 11.09 3.26 -2.68
N ARG A 38 10.11 2.73 -1.91
CA ARG A 38 8.75 3.30 -1.81
C ARG A 38 8.59 4.12 -0.54
N GLY A 39 8.29 5.40 -0.64
CA GLY A 39 8.03 6.35 0.43
C GLY A 39 9.28 6.90 1.12
N TYR A 40 9.16 8.12 1.63
CA TYR A 40 10.26 8.85 2.28
C TYR A 40 10.86 8.11 3.49
N LYS A 41 10.05 7.32 4.23
CA LYS A 41 10.52 6.53 5.38
C LYS A 41 11.56 5.50 4.97
N THR A 42 11.37 4.86 3.81
CA THR A 42 12.31 3.88 3.24
C THR A 42 13.60 4.58 2.83
N ALA A 43 13.46 5.67 2.07
CA ALA A 43 14.59 6.45 1.59
C ALA A 43 15.45 6.96 2.76
N ASN A 44 14.84 7.39 3.87
CA ASN A 44 15.57 7.83 5.06
C ASN A 44 16.34 6.70 5.75
N VAL A 45 15.81 5.48 5.78
CA VAL A 45 16.54 4.33 6.34
C VAL A 45 17.73 3.97 5.45
N LEU A 46 17.56 3.97 4.12
CA LEU A 46 18.63 3.71 3.16
C LEU A 46 19.72 4.79 3.24
N LYS A 47 19.33 6.06 3.39
CA LYS A 47 20.27 7.16 3.61
C LYS A 47 21.10 6.95 4.89
N GLY A 48 20.50 6.42 5.94
CA GLY A 48 21.18 6.13 7.21
C GLY A 48 22.29 5.08 7.10
N ILE A 49 22.27 4.24 6.06
CA ILE A 49 23.33 3.25 5.75
C ILE A 49 24.23 3.71 4.59
N GLY A 50 24.14 4.98 4.18
CA GLY A 50 24.95 5.56 3.12
C GLY A 50 24.48 5.23 1.69
N LEU A 51 23.26 4.71 1.51
CA LEU A 51 22.72 4.38 0.19
C LEU A 51 21.69 5.42 -0.29
N THR A 52 21.88 5.90 -1.52
CA THR A 52 20.83 6.63 -2.26
C THR A 52 20.14 5.63 -3.21
N PRO A 53 18.80 5.51 -3.20
CA PRO A 53 18.10 4.61 -4.10
C PRO A 53 18.28 4.98 -5.57
N ASP A 54 18.36 3.98 -6.45
CA ASP A 54 18.44 4.14 -7.92
C ASP A 54 17.11 4.61 -8.54
N ALA A 55 16.02 4.36 -7.83
CA ALA A 55 14.68 4.80 -8.17
C ALA A 55 13.85 5.00 -6.89
N ARG A 56 12.97 5.99 -6.92
CA ARG A 56 12.10 6.32 -5.80
C ARG A 56 10.81 6.95 -6.31
N ASP A 57 9.70 6.54 -5.71
CA ASP A 57 8.42 7.22 -5.84
C ASP A 57 8.45 8.67 -5.31
N ASP A 58 7.53 9.47 -5.81
CA ASP A 58 7.28 10.84 -5.39
C ASP A 58 6.23 10.96 -4.28
N ASP A 59 5.34 9.97 -4.15
CA ASP A 59 4.05 10.14 -3.46
C ASP A 59 3.68 9.04 -2.45
N GLY A 60 4.53 8.05 -2.22
CA GLY A 60 4.30 6.91 -1.31
C GLY A 60 3.60 5.72 -1.94
N THR A 61 3.05 5.87 -3.15
CA THR A 61 2.16 4.90 -3.79
C THR A 61 2.93 3.85 -4.60
N THR A 62 2.26 2.75 -4.90
CA THR A 62 2.79 1.71 -5.79
C THR A 62 2.89 2.23 -7.22
N SER A 63 1.90 3.02 -7.66
CA SER A 63 1.90 3.68 -8.96
C SER A 63 3.06 4.67 -9.11
N GLY A 64 3.34 5.46 -8.08
CA GLY A 64 4.49 6.38 -8.07
C GLY A 64 5.82 5.65 -8.19
N LEU A 65 5.94 4.49 -7.54
CA LEU A 65 7.12 3.65 -7.71
C LEU A 65 7.22 3.07 -9.12
N ILE A 66 6.11 2.60 -9.69
CA ILE A 66 6.07 2.07 -11.06
C ILE A 66 6.51 3.14 -12.07
N ARG A 67 6.01 4.37 -11.95
CA ARG A 67 6.45 5.52 -12.76
C ARG A 67 7.96 5.72 -12.65
N ALA A 68 8.51 5.70 -11.43
CA ALA A 68 9.94 5.86 -11.21
C ALA A 68 10.81 4.70 -11.77
N LEU A 69 10.20 3.56 -12.08
CA LEU A 69 10.85 2.37 -12.62
C LEU A 69 10.58 2.17 -14.12
N GLU A 70 9.81 3.05 -14.76
CA GLU A 70 9.31 2.85 -16.11
C GLU A 70 10.45 2.72 -17.14
N ASP A 71 11.49 3.54 -17.00
CA ASP A 71 12.67 3.55 -17.88
C ASP A 71 13.73 2.49 -17.52
N LYS A 72 13.48 1.65 -16.51
CA LYS A 72 14.42 0.63 -16.05
C LYS A 72 14.17 -0.70 -16.78
N ASP A 73 15.25 -1.34 -17.20
CA ASP A 73 15.23 -2.67 -17.80
C ASP A 73 15.44 -3.75 -16.73
N PHE A 74 14.55 -4.75 -16.73
CA PHE A 74 14.58 -5.87 -15.79
C PHE A 74 14.94 -7.20 -16.45
N ARG A 75 15.25 -7.22 -17.75
CA ARG A 75 15.62 -8.44 -18.47
C ARG A 75 16.71 -9.21 -17.76
N ASN A 76 16.46 -10.51 -17.54
CA ASN A 76 17.37 -11.44 -16.86
C ASN A 76 17.71 -11.08 -15.41
N LEU A 77 16.99 -10.14 -14.79
CA LEU A 77 17.20 -9.78 -13.40
C LEU A 77 16.29 -10.57 -12.46
N HIS A 78 16.86 -11.03 -11.35
CA HIS A 78 16.12 -11.50 -10.19
C HIS A 78 15.78 -10.32 -9.28
N VAL A 79 14.50 -10.11 -9.03
CA VAL A 79 13.96 -9.00 -8.24
C VAL A 79 13.41 -9.53 -6.91
N THR A 80 13.78 -8.87 -5.82
CA THR A 80 13.23 -9.13 -4.49
C THR A 80 12.36 -7.94 -4.06
N LEU A 81 11.10 -8.23 -3.72
CA LEU A 81 10.12 -7.24 -3.28
C LEU A 81 9.84 -7.40 -1.80
N GLN A 82 10.32 -6.48 -0.99
CA GLN A 82 9.94 -6.43 0.41
C GLN A 82 8.61 -5.64 0.53
N LEU A 83 7.56 -6.36 0.92
CA LEU A 83 6.18 -5.86 1.00
C LEU A 83 5.72 -5.71 2.46
N HIS A 84 4.68 -4.90 2.69
CA HIS A 84 4.24 -4.48 4.03
C HIS A 84 3.18 -5.45 4.58
N GLY A 85 3.30 -6.73 4.25
CA GLY A 85 2.39 -7.78 4.70
C GLY A 85 1.16 -8.03 3.85
N ILE A 86 1.00 -7.28 2.75
CA ILE A 86 0.07 -7.59 1.66
C ILE A 86 0.86 -7.72 0.35
N LYS A 87 0.44 -8.65 -0.50
CA LYS A 87 1.00 -8.83 -1.85
C LYS A 87 0.73 -7.61 -2.72
N SER A 88 1.55 -7.39 -3.74
CA SER A 88 1.31 -6.31 -4.70
C SER A 88 1.29 -6.87 -6.12
N PRO A 89 0.14 -7.41 -6.57
CA PRO A 89 0.01 -7.96 -7.92
C PRO A 89 0.42 -6.95 -8.98
N LYS A 90 -0.07 -5.71 -8.88
CA LYS A 90 0.26 -4.59 -9.78
C LYS A 90 1.77 -4.38 -9.97
N LEU A 91 2.54 -4.32 -8.87
CA LEU A 91 3.99 -4.15 -8.96
C LEU A 91 4.68 -5.40 -9.50
N THR A 92 4.26 -6.58 -9.03
CA THR A 92 4.82 -7.86 -9.47
C THR A 92 4.59 -8.10 -10.97
N ASP A 93 3.41 -7.78 -11.48
CA ASP A 93 3.04 -7.94 -12.88
C ASP A 93 3.76 -6.92 -13.76
N PHE A 94 3.93 -5.68 -13.29
CA PHE A 94 4.78 -4.68 -13.95
C PHE A 94 6.23 -5.16 -14.10
N LEU A 95 6.83 -5.73 -13.05
CA LEU A 95 8.22 -6.19 -13.12
C LEU A 95 8.39 -7.39 -14.05
N LYS A 96 7.41 -8.31 -14.05
CA LYS A 96 7.38 -9.43 -14.99
C LYS A 96 7.22 -8.94 -16.43
N SER A 97 6.34 -7.96 -16.69
CA SER A 97 6.15 -7.40 -18.02
C SER A 97 7.39 -6.65 -18.53
N LYS A 98 8.24 -6.15 -17.63
CA LYS A 98 9.57 -5.58 -17.94
C LYS A 98 10.69 -6.64 -18.10
N GLY A 99 10.38 -7.93 -18.07
CA GLY A 99 11.32 -9.02 -18.35
C GLY A 99 12.10 -9.56 -17.16
N ALA A 100 11.67 -9.27 -15.92
CA ALA A 100 12.26 -9.86 -14.73
C ALA A 100 12.27 -11.40 -14.82
N ALA A 101 13.45 -12.02 -14.65
CA ALA A 101 13.59 -13.47 -14.67
C ALA A 101 12.86 -14.14 -13.50
N SER A 102 12.83 -13.47 -12.34
CA SER A 102 12.00 -13.88 -11.21
C SER A 102 11.66 -12.68 -10.33
N VAL A 103 10.50 -12.77 -9.66
CA VAL A 103 10.08 -11.82 -8.62
C VAL A 103 9.81 -12.61 -7.34
N THR A 104 10.58 -12.32 -6.28
CA THR A 104 10.45 -12.95 -4.96
C THR A 104 9.87 -11.95 -3.97
N GLU A 105 8.65 -12.21 -3.49
CA GLU A 105 8.00 -11.39 -2.48
C GLU A 105 8.43 -11.80 -1.06
N LEU A 106 8.86 -10.84 -0.25
CA LEU A 106 9.20 -11.00 1.16
C LEU A 106 8.17 -10.24 2.02
N LEU A 107 7.41 -10.99 2.81
CA LEU A 107 6.38 -10.49 3.72
C LEU A 107 6.84 -10.68 5.18
N PRO A 108 7.56 -9.70 5.78
CA PRO A 108 8.12 -9.84 7.12
C PRO A 108 7.06 -9.93 8.23
N TYR A 109 5.84 -9.50 7.94
CA TYR A 109 4.66 -9.68 8.77
C TYR A 109 3.46 -9.88 7.85
N LYS A 110 2.32 -10.31 8.40
CA LYS A 110 1.05 -10.41 7.69
C LYS A 110 0.00 -9.58 8.42
N HIS A 111 -0.88 -8.94 7.67
CA HIS A 111 -2.07 -8.35 8.23
C HIS A 111 -3.08 -9.47 8.55
N ILE A 112 -3.72 -9.35 9.71
CA ILE A 112 -4.80 -10.25 10.13
C ILE A 112 -6.09 -9.48 9.87
N ALA A 113 -7.09 -10.15 9.30
CA ALA A 113 -8.40 -9.56 9.10
C ALA A 113 -9.02 -9.14 10.45
N PRO A 114 -9.86 -8.09 10.48
CA PRO A 114 -10.68 -7.78 11.64
C PRO A 114 -11.54 -8.98 12.06
N GLU A 115 -12.04 -8.96 13.30
CA GLU A 115 -12.96 -9.99 13.76
C GLU A 115 -14.22 -10.02 12.88
N PRO A 116 -14.75 -11.20 12.51
CA PRO A 116 -15.90 -11.31 11.63
C PRO A 116 -17.11 -10.49 12.09
N VAL A 117 -17.35 -10.42 13.40
CA VAL A 117 -18.44 -9.63 13.99
C VAL A 117 -18.31 -8.13 13.66
N THR A 118 -17.09 -7.60 13.64
CA THR A 118 -16.86 -6.18 13.30
C THR A 118 -17.21 -5.90 11.84
N LEU A 119 -16.84 -6.81 10.94
CA LEU A 119 -17.11 -6.67 9.51
C LEU A 119 -18.59 -6.88 9.18
N GLU A 120 -19.28 -7.77 9.90
CA GLU A 120 -20.72 -7.95 9.81
C GLU A 120 -21.46 -6.70 10.26
N THR A 121 -21.10 -6.11 11.40
CA THR A 121 -21.69 -4.83 11.85
C THR A 121 -21.51 -3.72 10.82
N VAL A 122 -20.30 -3.57 10.27
CA VAL A 122 -20.04 -2.57 9.22
C VAL A 122 -20.91 -2.83 7.97
N ARG A 123 -21.08 -4.10 7.57
CA ARG A 123 -21.95 -4.49 6.46
C ARG A 123 -23.40 -4.10 6.73
N GLU A 124 -23.94 -4.46 7.90
CA GLU A 124 -25.31 -4.13 8.29
C GLU A 124 -25.54 -2.61 8.27
N GLU A 125 -24.62 -1.83 8.84
CA GLU A 125 -24.71 -0.37 8.91
C GLU A 125 -24.59 0.33 7.55
N LEU A 126 -23.78 -0.22 6.64
CA LEU A 126 -23.70 0.27 5.26
C LEU A 126 -25.01 0.06 4.51
N PHE A 127 -25.63 -1.11 4.66
CA PHE A 127 -26.87 -1.44 3.96
C PHE A 127 -28.12 -0.86 4.61
N SER A 128 -28.09 -0.53 5.90
CA SER A 128 -29.14 0.27 6.56
C SER A 128 -29.07 1.76 6.20
N ARG A 129 -28.05 2.18 5.43
CA ARG A 129 -27.80 3.59 5.07
C ARG A 129 -27.59 4.48 6.29
N SER A 130 -26.95 3.94 7.31
CA SER A 130 -26.71 4.66 8.57
C SER A 130 -25.58 5.69 8.49
N TYR A 131 -24.79 5.67 7.41
CA TYR A 131 -23.64 6.56 7.23
C TYR A 131 -23.67 7.29 5.89
N ASP A 132 -23.54 8.62 5.97
CA ASP A 132 -23.33 9.45 4.78
C ASP A 132 -21.91 9.32 4.22
N ALA A 133 -20.92 8.98 5.06
CA ALA A 133 -19.53 8.76 4.63
C ALA A 133 -18.79 7.71 5.46
N VAL A 134 -17.83 7.02 4.83
CA VAL A 134 -16.87 6.11 5.46
C VAL A 134 -15.45 6.63 5.27
N CYS A 135 -14.74 6.81 6.38
CA CYS A 135 -13.40 7.36 6.40
C CYS A 135 -12.34 6.26 6.54
N PHE A 136 -11.63 5.97 5.46
CA PHE A 136 -10.49 5.06 5.44
C PHE A 136 -9.20 5.82 5.78
N THR A 137 -8.53 5.40 6.85
CA THR A 137 -7.25 5.99 7.29
C THR A 137 -6.04 5.16 6.86
N THR A 138 -6.29 3.99 6.28
CA THR A 138 -5.26 3.10 5.75
C THR A 138 -5.83 2.25 4.62
N GLN A 139 -5.03 2.00 3.59
CA GLN A 139 -5.28 1.00 2.54
C GLN A 139 -5.68 -0.39 3.10
N MET A 140 -5.25 -0.74 4.32
CA MET A 140 -5.60 -2.04 4.92
C MET A 140 -7.09 -2.15 5.25
N GLN A 141 -7.73 -1.05 5.63
CA GLN A 141 -9.17 -1.04 5.90
C GLN A 141 -9.96 -1.25 4.61
N VAL A 142 -9.51 -0.62 3.52
CA VAL A 142 -10.07 -0.82 2.18
C VAL A 142 -9.98 -2.29 1.80
N HIS A 143 -8.77 -2.86 1.75
CA HIS A 143 -8.60 -4.26 1.36
C HIS A 143 -9.34 -5.24 2.27
N SER A 144 -9.39 -5.00 3.59
CA SER A 144 -10.11 -5.89 4.51
C SER A 144 -11.61 -5.91 4.22
N LEU A 145 -12.22 -4.75 4.02
CA LEU A 145 -13.64 -4.64 3.72
C LEU A 145 -13.98 -5.25 2.36
N PHE A 146 -13.20 -4.95 1.33
CA PHE A 146 -13.44 -5.45 -0.03
C PHE A 146 -13.13 -6.93 -0.19
N GLN A 147 -12.12 -7.45 0.51
CA GLN A 147 -11.87 -8.89 0.59
C GLN A 147 -13.05 -9.61 1.26
N TYR A 148 -13.51 -9.10 2.40
CA TYR A 148 -14.66 -9.65 3.10
C TYR A 148 -15.93 -9.60 2.22
N ALA A 149 -16.15 -8.51 1.49
CA ALA A 149 -17.27 -8.40 0.55
C ALA A 149 -17.22 -9.44 -0.57
N ARG A 150 -16.02 -9.77 -1.08
CA ARG A 150 -15.84 -10.88 -2.05
C ARG A 150 -16.16 -12.22 -1.42
N GLU A 151 -15.62 -12.48 -0.22
CA GLU A 151 -15.79 -13.76 0.48
C GLU A 151 -17.25 -14.03 0.86
N GLN A 152 -17.99 -12.99 1.22
CA GLN A 152 -19.41 -13.06 1.59
C GLN A 152 -20.37 -12.78 0.42
N GLY A 153 -19.85 -12.53 -0.78
CA GLY A 153 -20.63 -12.40 -2.01
C GLY A 153 -21.46 -11.11 -2.13
N PHE A 154 -21.04 -9.99 -1.52
CA PHE A 154 -21.74 -8.69 -1.59
C PHE A 154 -20.91 -7.56 -2.22
N LEU A 155 -19.85 -7.89 -2.98
CA LEU A 155 -18.95 -6.90 -3.58
C LEU A 155 -19.68 -5.89 -4.47
N GLN A 156 -20.67 -6.33 -5.25
CA GLN A 156 -21.39 -5.46 -6.19
C GLN A 156 -22.26 -4.45 -5.43
N GLU A 157 -22.93 -4.91 -4.38
CA GLU A 157 -23.76 -4.11 -3.49
C GLU A 157 -22.91 -3.09 -2.73
N LEU A 158 -21.74 -3.50 -2.22
CA LEU A 158 -20.79 -2.59 -1.58
C LEU A 158 -20.33 -1.49 -2.55
N SER A 159 -20.03 -1.86 -3.80
CA SER A 159 -19.61 -0.90 -4.83
C SER A 159 -20.74 0.09 -5.13
N ALA A 160 -21.98 -0.39 -5.25
CA ALA A 160 -23.15 0.45 -5.47
C ALA A 160 -23.41 1.41 -4.29
N VAL A 161 -23.17 0.98 -3.05
CA VAL A 161 -23.26 1.83 -1.85
C VAL A 161 -22.28 3.00 -1.94
N PHE A 162 -21.00 2.75 -2.27
CA PHE A 162 -20.01 3.83 -2.38
C PHE A 162 -20.25 4.77 -3.57
N GLU A 163 -20.79 4.23 -4.66
CA GLU A 163 -21.11 5.01 -5.85
C GLU A 163 -22.32 5.94 -5.64
N GLN A 164 -23.32 5.51 -4.87
CA GLN A 164 -24.62 6.20 -4.87
C GLN A 164 -25.05 6.77 -3.53
N GLN A 165 -24.61 6.19 -2.41
CA GLN A 165 -25.24 6.44 -1.10
C GLN A 165 -24.24 6.99 -0.08
N THR A 166 -23.10 6.32 0.07
CA THR A 166 -22.12 6.64 1.11
C THR A 166 -20.84 7.12 0.46
N VAL A 167 -20.33 8.28 0.85
CA VAL A 167 -19.05 8.81 0.32
C VAL A 167 -17.89 8.04 0.93
N ALA A 168 -17.05 7.43 0.10
CA ALA A 168 -15.76 6.93 0.57
C ALA A 168 -14.79 8.11 0.74
N VAL A 169 -14.04 8.13 1.84
CA VAL A 169 -13.02 9.16 2.09
C VAL A 169 -11.69 8.48 2.37
N ALA A 170 -10.67 8.81 1.59
CA ALA A 170 -9.32 8.28 1.75
C ALA A 170 -8.38 9.31 2.37
N VAL A 171 -7.86 9.02 3.56
CA VAL A 171 -6.78 9.80 4.15
C VAL A 171 -5.46 9.37 3.52
N GLY A 172 -4.96 10.24 2.65
CA GLY A 172 -3.65 10.09 1.98
C GLY A 172 -3.67 9.26 0.71
N LYS A 173 -2.64 9.48 -0.11
CA LYS A 173 -2.58 8.97 -1.49
C LYS A 173 -2.55 7.45 -1.59
N VAL A 174 -1.96 6.78 -0.59
CA VAL A 174 -1.88 5.32 -0.54
C VAL A 174 -3.27 4.70 -0.29
N THR A 175 -4.09 5.33 0.54
CA THR A 175 -5.47 4.87 0.79
C THR A 175 -6.35 5.13 -0.43
N ALA A 176 -6.15 6.27 -1.10
CA ALA A 176 -6.85 6.61 -2.34
C ALA A 176 -6.50 5.63 -3.47
N GLU A 177 -5.23 5.26 -3.62
CA GLU A 177 -4.79 4.22 -4.56
C GLU A 177 -5.52 2.89 -4.31
N ALA A 178 -5.67 2.48 -3.05
CA ALA A 178 -6.39 1.25 -2.72
C ALA A 178 -7.88 1.32 -3.08
N LEU A 179 -8.57 2.43 -2.83
CA LEU A 179 -9.98 2.60 -3.25
C LEU A 179 -10.12 2.50 -4.77
N TYR A 180 -9.22 3.16 -5.51
CA TYR A 180 -9.22 3.12 -6.97
C TYR A 180 -8.97 1.70 -7.51
N GLU A 181 -8.05 0.94 -6.91
CA GLU A 181 -7.78 -0.45 -7.28
C GLU A 181 -8.96 -1.39 -7.01
N GLU A 182 -9.82 -1.06 -6.05
CA GLU A 182 -11.07 -1.77 -5.77
C GLU A 182 -12.25 -1.31 -6.65
N GLY A 183 -12.02 -0.32 -7.54
CA GLY A 183 -13.03 0.19 -8.47
C GLY A 183 -13.94 1.28 -7.89
N VAL A 184 -13.58 1.86 -6.74
CA VAL A 184 -14.32 3.02 -6.19
C VAL A 184 -13.82 4.29 -6.87
N GLU A 185 -14.66 4.86 -7.74
CA GLU A 185 -14.33 6.11 -8.44
C GLU A 185 -14.81 7.34 -7.66
N ARG A 186 -15.96 7.24 -6.99
CA ARG A 186 -16.52 8.30 -6.15
C ARG A 186 -15.91 8.28 -4.74
N PHE A 187 -14.78 8.96 -4.56
CA PHE A 187 -14.20 9.19 -3.23
C PHE A 187 -13.60 10.59 -3.06
N LEU A 188 -13.48 11.02 -1.80
CA LEU A 188 -12.81 12.27 -1.42
C LEU A 188 -11.43 11.98 -0.84
N THR A 189 -10.49 12.89 -1.07
CA THR A 189 -9.18 12.87 -0.40
C THR A 189 -8.80 14.28 0.03
N PRO A 190 -8.39 14.51 1.30
CA PRO A 190 -7.95 15.82 1.73
C PRO A 190 -6.58 16.14 1.13
N GLU A 191 -6.34 17.43 0.84
CA GLU A 191 -5.04 17.91 0.36
C GLU A 191 -3.91 17.57 1.34
N ASN A 192 -4.19 17.67 2.64
CA ASN A 192 -3.29 17.27 3.71
C ASN A 192 -3.71 15.90 4.27
N GLU A 193 -2.76 14.97 4.39
CA GLU A 193 -2.99 13.60 4.88
C GLU A 193 -3.21 13.54 6.42
N ARG A 194 -4.21 14.28 6.93
CA ARG A 194 -4.56 14.39 8.35
C ARG A 194 -6.07 14.30 8.54
N MET A 195 -6.50 13.71 9.66
CA MET A 195 -7.92 13.59 9.99
C MET A 195 -8.65 14.93 10.08
N GLY A 196 -8.02 15.98 10.62
CA GLY A 196 -8.65 17.31 10.65
C GLY A 196 -8.93 17.87 9.24
N ALA A 197 -8.00 17.69 8.32
CA ALA A 197 -8.18 18.10 6.93
C ALA A 197 -9.24 17.26 6.21
N MET A 198 -9.30 15.95 6.52
CA MET A 198 -10.35 15.05 6.04
C MET A 198 -11.75 15.53 6.44
N ILE A 199 -11.95 15.92 7.70
CA ILE A 199 -13.25 16.43 8.17
C ILE A 199 -13.62 17.74 7.46
N MET A 200 -12.66 18.65 7.29
CA MET A 200 -12.90 19.88 6.54
C MET A 200 -13.28 19.61 5.09
N GLU A 201 -12.58 18.69 4.42
CA GLU A 201 -12.88 18.35 3.03
C GLU A 201 -14.25 17.69 2.90
N LEU A 202 -14.57 16.76 3.79
CA LEU A 202 -15.87 16.11 3.86
C LEU A 202 -16.99 17.14 4.09
N SER A 203 -16.80 18.11 4.99
CA SER A 203 -17.82 19.14 5.26
C SER A 203 -18.19 19.98 4.03
N LYS A 204 -17.22 20.23 3.13
CA LYS A 204 -17.47 20.98 1.89
C LYS A 204 -18.35 20.21 0.90
N SER A 205 -18.36 18.88 0.98
CA SER A 205 -19.15 18.03 0.08
C SER A 205 -20.63 17.93 0.46
N TYR A 206 -20.99 18.40 1.68
CA TYR A 206 -22.38 18.49 2.15
C TYR A 206 -22.99 19.89 2.02
N LEU A 207 -22.21 20.86 1.51
CA LEU A 207 -22.64 22.24 1.25
C LEU A 207 -22.94 22.42 -0.25
#